data_AF-A0ABD2JJB1-F1
#
_entry.id   AF-A0ABD2JJB1-F1
#
_cell.length_a   1.000
_cell.length_b   1.000
_cell.length_c   1.000
_cell.angle_alpha   90.00
_cell.angle_beta   90.00
_cell.angle_gamma   90.00
#
_symmetry.space_group_name_H-M   'P 1'
#
loop_
_entity.id
_entity.type
_entity.pdbx_description
1 polymer ?
#
loop_
_entity_poly.entity_id
_entity_poly.type
_entity_poly.pdbx_seq_one_letter_code
_entity_poly.pdbx_strand_id
1 'polypeptide(L)'
;MSNGLFVSPFCPGSVSLSDILSGGFSAATFCAQTFQRDDCEVFVFNATGLAAVDWKQGRKKWKTGEVFKLEIEARMGPQRFTLEAKTTRDTRAAMRTAYNLACEMVPDFFQQRSIVMKMVPFDMFTGPSSSPVAFAALVAMATGRRIWKNAIATGHLKDDGTIGPVGDIYLKVGAAARAKRYKMAMPEANRGDFTRICCLRKRKMKAVFVSTKEQLLNALLH
;
A
#
# COMPACT_ATOMS: atom_id res chain seq x y z
N MET A 1 -40.22 23.96 -9.93
CA MET A 1 -40.70 24.27 -8.56
C MET A 1 -41.00 22.95 -7.86
N SER A 2 -40.46 22.79 -6.63
CA SER A 2 -40.82 21.83 -5.55
C SER A 2 -40.88 20.33 -5.89
N ASN A 3 -39.93 19.54 -5.39
CA ASN A 3 -39.87 18.91 -4.05
C ASN A 3 -40.92 17.80 -3.84
N GLY A 4 -40.43 16.57 -3.65
CA GLY A 4 -41.21 15.44 -3.15
C GLY A 4 -40.28 14.40 -2.54
N LEU A 5 -40.13 14.46 -1.22
CA LEU A 5 -39.38 13.54 -0.37
C LEU A 5 -39.76 12.08 -0.64
N PHE A 6 -38.78 11.18 -0.68
CA PHE A 6 -39.01 9.78 -0.35
C PHE A 6 -38.09 9.35 0.79
N VAL A 7 -38.76 9.02 1.89
CA VAL A 7 -38.22 8.72 3.21
C VAL A 7 -37.58 7.33 3.19
N SER A 8 -36.45 7.19 3.88
CA SER A 8 -35.74 5.94 4.10
C SER A 8 -36.57 4.91 4.88
N PRO A 9 -36.19 3.62 4.82
CA PRO A 9 -36.31 2.78 6.00
C PRO A 9 -34.94 2.23 6.43
N PHE A 10 -34.64 2.48 7.70
CA PHE A 10 -33.98 1.57 8.63
C PHE A 10 -32.51 1.19 8.40
N CYS A 11 -31.63 1.89 9.13
CA CYS A 11 -30.40 1.32 9.69
C CYS A 11 -30.73 0.28 10.78
N PRO A 12 -29.90 -0.76 10.90
CA PRO A 12 -29.35 -1.06 12.22
C PRO A 12 -27.82 -1.23 12.16
N GLY A 13 -27.13 -0.67 13.15
CA GLY A 13 -25.73 -1.01 13.42
C GLY A 13 -24.78 0.19 13.50
N SER A 14 -25.05 1.15 14.37
CA SER A 14 -23.99 2.02 14.90
C SER A 14 -23.06 1.16 15.78
N VAL A 15 -21.83 0.91 15.33
CA VAL A 15 -20.84 0.22 16.15
C VAL A 15 -20.30 1.21 17.19
N SER A 16 -20.52 0.88 18.46
CA SER A 16 -20.13 1.67 19.63
C SER A 16 -18.62 1.57 19.86
N LEU A 17 -18.02 2.66 20.37
CA LEU A 17 -16.61 2.74 20.78
C LEU A 17 -16.19 1.71 21.85
N SER A 18 -17.14 0.97 22.45
CA SER A 18 -16.87 -0.09 23.42
C SER A 18 -16.37 -1.41 22.81
N ASP A 19 -16.61 -1.67 21.52
CA ASP A 19 -16.24 -2.95 20.88
C ASP A 19 -14.76 -3.05 20.50
N ILE A 20 -14.00 -1.96 20.71
CA ILE A 20 -12.56 -1.88 20.41
C ILE A 20 -11.70 -2.41 21.58
N LEU A 21 -12.26 -2.56 22.79
CA LEU A 21 -11.46 -2.80 24.01
C LEU A 21 -11.61 -4.18 24.68
N SER A 22 -12.46 -5.09 24.18
CA SER A 22 -12.55 -6.46 24.70
C SER A 22 -11.95 -7.47 23.71
N GLY A 23 -10.88 -8.12 24.14
CA GLY A 23 -9.96 -8.87 23.29
C GLY A 23 -10.53 -10.09 22.57
N GLY A 24 -9.94 -10.34 21.40
CA GLY A 24 -10.13 -11.54 20.60
C GLY A 24 -9.40 -11.42 19.26
N PHE A 25 -8.06 -11.45 19.26
CA PHE A 25 -7.27 -11.46 18.02
C PHE A 25 -7.50 -12.78 17.25
N SER A 26 -8.54 -12.79 16.44
CA SER A 26 -8.73 -13.73 15.33
C SER A 26 -9.26 -12.93 14.15
N ALA A 27 -8.37 -12.29 13.40
CA ALA A 27 -8.74 -11.48 12.23
C ALA A 27 -8.02 -12.00 10.98
N ALA A 28 -8.50 -13.13 10.50
CA ALA A 28 -8.64 -13.32 9.06
C ALA A 28 -9.50 -12.19 8.49
N THR A 29 -9.28 -11.86 7.21
CA THR A 29 -10.15 -10.98 6.41
C THR A 29 -10.03 -9.49 6.72
N PHE A 30 -9.06 -8.82 6.09
CA PHE A 30 -9.26 -7.42 5.71
C PHE A 30 -9.18 -7.28 4.20
N CYS A 31 -10.36 -6.95 3.67
CA CYS A 31 -10.75 -6.87 2.28
C CYS A 31 -10.29 -5.53 1.69
N ALA A 32 -9.84 -5.53 0.44
CA ALA A 32 -9.91 -4.30 -0.37
C ALA A 32 -11.40 -4.11 -0.75
N GLN A 33 -12.12 -3.37 0.09
CA GLN A 33 -13.48 -2.84 -0.08
C GLN A 33 -13.55 -1.67 0.93
N THR A 34 -13.91 -0.45 0.56
CA THR A 34 -15.20 -0.06 -0.01
C THR A 34 -15.09 1.12 -0.98
N PHE A 35 -15.74 0.96 -2.13
CA PHE A 35 -16.19 2.05 -2.99
C PHE A 35 -17.55 2.47 -2.46
N GLN A 36 -17.71 3.68 -1.94
CA GLN A 36 -19.05 4.20 -1.66
C GLN A 36 -19.13 5.71 -1.79
N ARG A 37 -19.94 6.12 -2.77
CA ARG A 37 -20.45 7.45 -3.05
C ARG A 37 -21.38 7.89 -1.91
N ASP A 38 -21.22 9.12 -1.46
CA ASP A 38 -22.29 10.04 -1.02
C ASP A 38 -21.75 11.50 -1.13
N ASP A 39 -22.38 12.29 -2.00
CA ASP A 39 -22.38 13.76 -2.20
C ASP A 39 -21.10 14.61 -2.17
N CYS A 40 -19.91 14.01 -2.06
CA CYS A 40 -18.62 14.53 -2.50
C CYS A 40 -17.83 13.31 -2.99
N GLU A 41 -17.31 13.26 -4.22
CA GLU A 41 -16.57 12.06 -4.68
C GLU A 41 -15.28 11.87 -3.85
N VAL A 42 -15.37 11.05 -2.79
CA VAL A 42 -14.24 10.61 -1.97
C VAL A 42 -13.97 9.14 -2.27
N PHE A 43 -12.82 8.84 -2.86
CA PHE A 43 -12.39 7.48 -3.16
C PHE A 43 -11.43 7.00 -2.09
N VAL A 44 -11.73 5.90 -1.39
CA VAL A 44 -10.83 5.28 -0.42
C VAL A 44 -10.26 3.98 -1.00
N PHE A 45 -8.95 3.87 -1.10
CA PHE A 45 -8.24 2.71 -1.63
C PHE A 45 -7.24 2.16 -0.62
N ASN A 46 -7.30 0.84 -0.38
CA ASN A 46 -6.44 0.16 0.58
C ASN A 46 -5.47 -0.79 -0.14
N ALA A 47 -4.18 -0.67 0.14
CA ALA A 47 -3.12 -1.56 -0.35
C ALA A 47 -2.25 -2.07 0.81
N THR A 48 -1.47 -3.11 0.54
CA THR A 48 -0.57 -3.72 1.53
C THR A 48 0.86 -3.75 0.99
N GLY A 49 1.83 -3.33 1.81
CA GLY A 49 3.24 -3.28 1.43
C GLY A 49 4.19 -3.81 2.50
N LEU A 50 5.48 -3.91 2.16
CA LEU A 50 6.54 -4.40 3.05
C LEU A 50 7.53 -3.29 3.40
N ALA A 51 7.80 -3.13 4.69
CA ALA A 51 8.85 -2.27 5.19
C ALA A 51 9.78 -3.06 6.13
N ALA A 52 11.04 -2.66 6.19
CA ALA A 52 11.94 -3.08 7.26
C ALA A 52 11.89 -2.01 8.34
N VAL A 53 11.73 -2.42 9.60
CA VAL A 53 11.58 -1.52 10.74
C VAL A 53 12.66 -1.81 11.77
N ASP A 54 13.30 -0.74 12.22
CA ASP A 54 14.28 -0.76 13.30
C ASP A 54 13.53 -0.73 14.64
N TRP A 55 13.70 -1.77 15.44
CA TRP A 55 13.23 -1.79 16.82
C TRP A 55 14.39 -1.47 17.76
N LYS A 56 14.11 -0.69 18.80
CA LYS A 56 15.03 -0.41 19.90
C LYS A 56 14.39 -0.80 21.23
N GLN A 57 15.03 -1.73 21.94
CA GLN A 57 14.72 -2.01 23.33
C GLN A 57 16.03 -1.98 24.12
N GLY A 58 16.21 -0.94 24.95
CA GLY A 58 17.48 -0.68 25.63
C GLY A 58 18.62 -0.40 24.64
N ARG A 59 19.76 -1.09 24.80
CA ARG A 59 20.97 -0.92 23.95
C ARG A 59 21.01 -1.79 22.70
N LYS A 60 20.10 -2.76 22.56
CA LYS A 60 20.08 -3.67 21.41
C LYS A 60 19.21 -3.09 20.29
N LYS A 61 19.75 -3.09 19.07
CA LYS A 61 19.04 -2.72 17.84
C LYS A 61 18.86 -3.98 17.00
N TRP A 62 17.63 -4.26 16.57
CA TRP A 62 17.36 -5.32 15.60
C TRP A 62 16.37 -4.84 14.55
N LYS A 63 16.48 -5.44 13.36
CA LYS A 63 15.60 -5.16 12.23
C LYS A 63 14.59 -6.28 12.08
N THR A 64 13.34 -5.92 11.87
CA THR A 64 12.27 -6.86 11.51
C THR A 64 11.59 -6.40 10.23
N GLY A 65 11.15 -7.36 9.42
CA GLY A 65 10.28 -7.05 8.29
C GLY A 65 8.85 -7.02 8.79
N GLU A 66 8.09 -6.00 8.45
CA GLU A 66 6.68 -5.90 8.82
C GLU A 66 5.86 -5.43 7.62
N VAL A 67 4.56 -5.72 7.71
CA VAL A 67 3.59 -5.41 6.66
C VAL A 67 2.83 -4.15 7.08
N PHE A 68 2.77 -3.14 6.22
CA PHE A 68 1.91 -1.98 6.41
C PHE A 68 0.67 -2.06 5.54
N LYS A 69 -0.36 -1.35 6.00
CA LYS A 69 -1.49 -0.92 5.19
C LYS A 69 -1.24 0.49 4.69
N LEU A 70 -1.51 0.69 3.41
CA LEU A 70 -1.55 1.98 2.75
C LEU A 70 -3.00 2.31 2.49
N GLU A 71 -3.47 3.45 2.98
CA GLU A 71 -4.81 3.96 2.73
C GLU A 71 -4.67 5.24 1.90
N ILE A 72 -5.39 5.34 0.80
CA ILE A 72 -5.36 6.48 -0.10
C ILE A 72 -6.78 7.02 -0.20
N GLU A 73 -6.95 8.30 0.09
CA GLU A 73 -8.20 9.02 -0.07
C GLU A 73 -8.03 10.04 -1.21
N ALA A 74 -8.83 9.93 -2.27
CA ALA A 74 -8.93 10.95 -3.30
C ALA A 74 -10.21 11.75 -3.09
N ARG A 75 -10.11 13.09 -3.03
CA ARG A 75 -11.27 13.99 -2.87
C ARG A 75 -11.27 15.00 -4.00
N MET A 76 -12.44 15.37 -4.51
CA MET A 76 -12.56 16.49 -5.46
C MET A 76 -11.93 17.76 -4.90
N GLY A 77 -11.13 18.45 -5.72
CA GLY A 77 -10.43 19.67 -5.29
C GLY A 77 -9.22 20.00 -6.16
N PRO A 78 -8.40 20.99 -5.78
CA PRO A 78 -7.17 21.28 -6.50
C PRO A 78 -6.20 20.08 -6.42
N GLN A 79 -5.42 19.87 -7.49
CA GLN A 79 -4.40 18.83 -7.54
C GLN A 79 -3.39 19.02 -6.40
N ARG A 80 -3.51 18.19 -5.37
CA ARG A 80 -2.66 18.25 -4.17
C ARG A 80 -2.36 16.84 -3.70
N PHE A 81 -1.14 16.62 -3.25
CA PHE A 81 -0.73 15.37 -2.62
C PHE A 81 -0.26 15.63 -1.20
N THR A 82 -0.88 14.94 -0.24
CA THR A 82 -0.58 15.02 1.19
C THR A 82 -0.24 13.62 1.70
N LEU A 83 0.89 13.49 2.40
CA LEU A 83 1.30 12.26 3.06
C LEU A 83 1.13 12.42 4.58
N GLU A 84 0.13 11.75 5.14
CA GLU A 84 -0.19 11.73 6.58
C GLU A 84 0.52 10.54 7.26
N ALA A 85 1.84 10.65 7.36
CA ALA A 85 2.66 9.75 8.14
C ALA A 85 3.95 10.44 8.58
N LYS A 86 4.48 10.06 9.73
CA LYS A 86 5.85 10.42 10.13
C LYS A 86 6.82 9.63 9.26
N THR A 87 7.50 10.30 8.35
CA THR A 87 8.41 9.67 7.38
C THR A 87 9.73 10.41 7.29
N THR A 88 10.78 9.69 6.89
CA THR A 88 12.06 10.33 6.52
C THR A 88 11.92 11.13 5.22
N ARG A 89 12.91 11.97 4.95
CA ARG A 89 13.01 12.75 3.69
C ARG A 89 12.96 11.83 2.47
N ASP A 90 13.69 10.73 2.50
CA ASP A 90 13.81 9.78 1.38
C ASP A 90 12.49 9.08 1.10
N THR A 91 11.78 8.64 2.15
CA THR A 91 10.45 8.05 2.01
C THR A 91 9.47 9.05 1.40
N ARG A 92 9.48 10.31 1.88
CA ARG A 92 8.60 11.36 1.35
C ARG A 92 8.91 11.68 -0.11
N ALA A 93 10.19 11.75 -0.49
CA ALA A 93 10.61 11.94 -1.87
C ALA A 93 10.13 10.79 -2.76
N ALA A 94 10.33 9.54 -2.35
CA ALA A 94 9.91 8.37 -3.13
C ALA A 94 8.38 8.24 -3.27
N MET A 95 7.62 8.63 -2.23
CA MET A 95 6.15 8.70 -2.34
C MET A 95 5.71 9.80 -3.31
N ARG A 96 6.44 10.92 -3.35
CA ARG A 96 6.18 11.98 -4.32
C ARG A 96 6.48 11.53 -5.75
N THR A 97 7.59 10.83 -5.97
CA THR A 97 7.92 10.19 -7.25
C THR A 97 6.80 9.23 -7.69
N ALA A 98 6.33 8.36 -6.80
CA ALA A 98 5.21 7.47 -7.07
C ALA A 98 3.93 8.23 -7.48
N TYR A 99 3.63 9.34 -6.80
CA TYR A 99 2.50 10.20 -7.15
C TYR A 99 2.67 10.87 -8.51
N ASN A 100 3.84 11.43 -8.80
CA ASN A 100 4.12 12.11 -10.07
C ASN A 100 4.00 11.14 -11.26
N LEU A 101 4.58 9.95 -11.15
CA LEU A 101 4.47 8.92 -12.19
C LEU A 101 3.02 8.44 -12.39
N ALA A 102 2.22 8.38 -11.33
CA ALA A 102 0.80 8.06 -11.46
C ALA A 102 0.03 9.19 -12.16
N CYS A 103 0.36 10.45 -11.87
CA CYS A 103 -0.20 11.61 -12.57
C CYS A 103 0.15 11.62 -14.05
N GLU A 104 1.38 11.25 -14.42
CA GLU A 104 1.79 11.14 -15.82
C GLU A 104 1.02 10.04 -16.57
N MET A 105 0.68 8.94 -15.89
CA MET A 105 -0.04 7.83 -16.52
C MET A 105 -1.54 8.05 -16.66
N VAL A 106 -2.16 8.72 -15.69
CA VAL A 106 -3.62 8.94 -15.66
C VAL A 106 -3.95 10.39 -15.28
N PRO A 107 -3.55 11.38 -16.09
CA PRO A 107 -3.59 12.80 -15.72
C PRO A 107 -5.01 13.28 -15.39
N ASP A 108 -6.00 12.84 -16.18
CA ASP A 108 -7.40 13.24 -16.04
C ASP A 108 -7.98 12.92 -14.65
N PHE A 109 -7.50 11.84 -14.02
CA PHE A 109 -7.95 11.47 -12.69
C PHE A 109 -7.42 12.45 -11.61
N PHE A 110 -6.17 12.90 -11.74
CA PHE A 110 -5.47 13.66 -10.70
C PHE A 110 -5.60 15.18 -10.81
N GLN A 111 -5.88 15.73 -11.99
CA GLN A 111 -5.94 17.20 -12.21
C GLN A 111 -6.93 17.93 -11.29
N GLN A 112 -8.06 17.29 -10.95
CA GLN A 112 -9.12 17.88 -10.11
C GLN A 112 -9.34 17.09 -8.81
N ARG A 113 -8.29 16.41 -8.33
CA ARG A 113 -8.37 15.63 -7.09
C ARG A 113 -7.21 15.93 -6.15
N SER A 114 -7.56 16.13 -4.89
CA SER A 114 -6.62 16.11 -3.78
C SER A 114 -6.47 14.68 -3.26
N ILE A 115 -5.24 14.19 -3.18
CA ILE A 115 -4.89 12.85 -2.71
C ILE A 115 -4.26 12.94 -1.34
N VAL A 116 -4.84 12.22 -0.38
CA VAL A 116 -4.29 12.02 0.96
C VAL A 116 -3.86 10.57 1.09
N MET A 117 -2.62 10.35 1.49
CA MET A 117 -2.04 9.03 1.68
C MET A 117 -1.69 8.83 3.15
N LYS A 118 -2.26 7.79 3.76
CA LYS A 118 -2.03 7.38 5.15
C LYS A 118 -1.31 6.03 5.16
N MET A 119 -0.36 5.88 6.07
CA MET A 119 0.40 4.64 6.22
C MET A 119 0.29 4.16 7.68
N VAL A 120 -0.16 2.93 7.89
CA VAL A 120 -0.51 2.36 9.21
C VAL A 120 0.06 0.94 9.32
N PRO A 121 0.51 0.45 10.49
CA PRO A 121 0.44 1.05 11.84
C PRO A 121 1.73 1.73 12.32
N PHE A 122 2.72 1.96 11.45
CA PHE A 122 4.04 2.35 11.91
C PHE A 122 4.13 3.81 12.34
N ASP A 123 4.82 4.03 13.47
CA ASP A 123 5.11 5.37 13.99
C ASP A 123 6.11 6.14 13.12
N MET A 124 7.00 5.46 12.41
CA MET A 124 7.94 6.10 11.49
C MET A 124 8.31 5.18 10.32
N PHE A 125 8.10 5.66 9.09
CA PHE A 125 8.51 4.94 7.89
C PHE A 125 9.85 5.42 7.36
N THR A 126 10.79 4.49 7.24
CA THR A 126 12.15 4.75 6.77
C THR A 126 12.41 4.05 5.43
N GLY A 127 12.93 4.83 4.48
CA GLY A 127 13.41 4.35 3.19
C GLY A 127 12.35 4.26 2.09
N PRO A 128 12.78 4.28 0.83
CA PRO A 128 11.89 4.42 -0.32
C PRO A 128 11.23 3.10 -0.75
N SER A 129 11.44 2.00 -0.01
CA SER A 129 11.16 0.64 -0.47
C SER A 129 9.67 0.27 -0.63
N SER A 130 8.80 1.19 -0.23
CA SER A 130 7.34 1.14 -0.31
C SER A 130 6.76 1.89 -1.51
N SER A 131 7.58 2.68 -2.23
CA SER A 131 7.12 3.51 -3.35
C SER A 131 6.43 2.74 -4.49
N PRO A 132 6.82 1.51 -4.88
CA PRO A 132 6.10 0.76 -5.90
C PRO A 132 4.66 0.40 -5.49
N VAL A 133 4.44 0.12 -4.20
CA VAL A 133 3.10 -0.19 -3.67
C VAL A 133 2.20 1.03 -3.75
N ALA A 134 2.74 2.20 -3.40
CA ALA A 134 2.02 3.46 -3.48
C ALA A 134 1.65 3.81 -4.92
N PHE A 135 2.59 3.68 -5.85
CA PHE A 135 2.33 3.88 -7.27
C PHE A 135 1.25 2.93 -7.80
N ALA A 136 1.37 1.62 -7.53
CA ALA A 136 0.38 0.64 -7.99
C ALA A 136 -1.00 0.90 -7.39
N ALA A 137 -1.08 1.33 -6.14
CA ALA A 137 -2.34 1.69 -5.47
C ALA A 137 -2.99 2.94 -6.07
N LEU A 138 -2.20 3.97 -6.40
CA LEU A 138 -2.68 5.18 -7.07
C LEU A 138 -3.23 4.86 -8.47
N VAL A 139 -2.50 4.06 -9.25
CA VAL A 139 -2.95 3.65 -10.59
C VAL A 139 -4.18 2.75 -10.51
N ALA A 140 -4.23 1.81 -9.55
CA ALA A 140 -5.40 0.96 -9.32
C ALA A 140 -6.64 1.79 -9.01
N MET A 141 -6.51 2.77 -8.11
CA MET A 141 -7.58 3.70 -7.75
C MET A 141 -8.04 4.52 -8.96
N ALA A 142 -7.10 5.08 -9.73
CA ALA A 142 -7.42 5.92 -10.88
C ALA A 142 -8.06 5.14 -12.05
N THR A 143 -7.68 3.88 -12.24
CA THR A 143 -8.17 3.02 -13.33
C THR A 143 -9.36 2.14 -12.93
N GLY A 144 -9.76 2.15 -11.65
CA GLY A 144 -10.79 1.25 -11.12
C GLY A 144 -10.36 -0.23 -11.06
N ARG A 145 -9.07 -0.53 -11.27
CA ARG A 145 -8.52 -1.90 -11.22
C ARG A 145 -8.28 -2.35 -9.78
N ARG A 146 -8.25 -3.66 -9.55
CA ARG A 146 -8.05 -4.23 -8.20
C ARG A 146 -6.65 -4.82 -8.05
N ILE A 147 -6.04 -4.63 -6.88
CA ILE A 147 -4.81 -5.34 -6.52
C ILE A 147 -5.17 -6.74 -6.05
N TRP A 148 -4.40 -7.75 -6.49
CA TRP A 148 -4.55 -9.13 -6.03
C TRP A 148 -4.47 -9.23 -4.50
N LYS A 149 -5.46 -9.89 -3.86
CA LYS A 149 -5.55 -10.00 -2.39
C LYS A 149 -4.29 -10.59 -1.74
N ASN A 150 -3.60 -11.50 -2.42
CA ASN A 150 -2.40 -12.16 -1.89
C ASN A 150 -1.10 -11.55 -2.42
N ALA A 151 -1.18 -10.42 -3.13
CA ALA A 151 -0.03 -9.73 -3.67
C ALA A 151 0.56 -8.72 -2.69
N ILE A 152 1.88 -8.62 -2.71
CA ILE A 152 2.64 -7.62 -2.00
C ILE A 152 3.82 -7.18 -2.87
N ALA A 153 4.32 -5.97 -2.69
CA ALA A 153 5.45 -5.48 -3.46
C ALA A 153 6.49 -4.77 -2.58
N THR A 154 7.72 -4.74 -3.08
CA THR A 154 8.81 -3.94 -2.54
C THR A 154 9.74 -3.51 -3.66
N GLY A 155 10.42 -2.39 -3.49
CA GLY A 155 11.38 -1.85 -4.46
C GLY A 155 11.58 -0.36 -4.26
N HIS A 156 12.59 0.22 -4.89
CA HIS A 156 12.73 1.67 -4.95
C HIS A 156 12.28 2.16 -6.31
N LEU A 157 11.13 2.84 -6.37
CA LEU A 157 10.67 3.45 -7.61
C LEU A 157 11.46 4.74 -7.86
N LYS A 158 12.09 4.82 -9.02
CA LYS A 158 12.85 6.00 -9.47
C LYS A 158 12.00 6.86 -10.41
N ASP A 159 12.43 8.09 -10.65
CA ASP A 159 11.73 9.06 -11.51
C ASP A 159 11.65 8.60 -12.98
N ASP A 160 12.57 7.74 -13.43
CA ASP A 160 12.53 7.12 -14.77
C ASP A 160 11.50 5.99 -14.90
N GLY A 161 10.81 5.62 -13.80
CA GLY A 161 9.88 4.50 -13.77
C GLY A 161 10.53 3.12 -13.63
N THR A 162 11.84 3.05 -13.43
CA THR A 162 12.54 1.80 -13.11
C THR A 162 12.41 1.46 -11.62
N ILE A 163 12.48 0.16 -11.32
CA ILE A 163 12.39 -0.37 -9.96
C ILE A 163 13.77 -0.83 -9.52
N GLY A 164 14.38 -0.02 -8.65
CA GLY A 164 15.69 -0.25 -8.08
C GLY A 164 15.71 -1.29 -6.95
N PRO A 165 16.90 -1.83 -6.65
CA PRO A 165 17.10 -2.82 -5.59
C PRO A 165 16.81 -2.25 -4.21
N VAL A 166 16.46 -3.14 -3.28
CA VAL A 166 16.24 -2.81 -1.87
C VAL A 166 16.97 -3.79 -0.96
N GLY A 167 17.37 -3.30 0.22
CA GLY A 167 17.99 -4.13 1.24
C GLY A 167 16.99 -5.00 2.01
N ASP A 168 17.54 -5.85 2.88
CA ASP A 168 16.80 -6.61 3.90
C ASP A 168 15.71 -7.54 3.33
N ILE A 169 15.95 -8.12 2.13
CA ILE A 169 14.99 -9.01 1.45
C ILE A 169 14.61 -10.22 2.31
N TYR A 170 15.55 -10.80 3.06
CA TYR A 170 15.29 -11.94 3.94
C TYR A 170 14.27 -11.63 5.05
N LEU A 171 14.23 -10.38 5.54
CA LEU A 171 13.26 -9.91 6.51
C LEU A 171 11.89 -9.71 5.86
N LYS A 172 11.87 -9.08 4.68
CA LYS A 172 10.64 -8.82 3.90
C LYS A 172 9.94 -10.09 3.45
N VAL A 173 10.69 -11.07 2.95
CA VAL A 173 10.17 -12.40 2.60
C VAL A 173 9.61 -13.11 3.84
N GLY A 174 10.31 -13.02 4.98
CA GLY A 174 9.81 -13.57 6.25
C GLY A 174 8.51 -12.89 6.72
N ALA A 175 8.39 -11.58 6.53
CA ALA A 175 7.18 -10.83 6.86
C ALA A 175 6.00 -11.18 5.94
N ALA A 176 6.25 -11.30 4.64
CA ALA A 176 5.25 -11.75 3.66
C ALA A 176 4.73 -13.15 3.98
N ALA A 177 5.63 -14.07 4.34
CA ALA A 177 5.28 -15.43 4.75
C ALA A 177 4.41 -15.44 6.03
N ARG A 178 4.77 -14.64 7.06
CA ARG A 178 3.97 -14.50 8.29
C ARG A 178 2.58 -13.90 8.01
N ALA A 179 2.50 -12.94 7.11
CA ALA A 179 1.25 -12.32 6.68
C ALA A 179 0.43 -13.14 5.68
N LYS A 180 0.85 -14.39 5.37
CA LYS A 180 0.20 -15.29 4.41
C LYS A 180 0.01 -14.65 3.02
N ARG A 181 0.93 -13.78 2.60
CA ARG A 181 0.97 -13.17 1.28
C ARG A 181 1.89 -13.98 0.37
N TYR A 182 1.30 -14.68 -0.57
CA TYR A 182 1.99 -15.69 -1.38
C TYR A 182 2.50 -15.17 -2.72
N LYS A 183 2.06 -14.00 -3.20
CA LYS A 183 2.56 -13.39 -4.44
C LYS A 183 3.37 -12.15 -4.08
N MET A 184 4.66 -12.11 -4.41
CA MET A 184 5.53 -10.98 -4.07
C MET A 184 6.21 -10.43 -5.32
N ALA A 185 5.93 -9.17 -5.66
CA ALA A 185 6.67 -8.43 -6.67
C ALA A 185 7.95 -7.84 -6.03
N MET A 186 9.10 -8.09 -6.64
CA MET A 186 10.40 -7.61 -6.16
C MET A 186 11.32 -7.20 -7.31
N PRO A 187 12.33 -6.34 -7.06
CA PRO A 187 13.23 -5.89 -8.12
C PRO A 187 14.01 -7.05 -8.71
N GLU A 188 14.23 -7.06 -10.03
CA GLU A 188 15.04 -8.07 -10.73
C GLU A 188 16.46 -8.18 -10.13
N ALA A 189 17.04 -7.05 -9.76
CA ALA A 189 18.35 -6.99 -9.10
C ALA A 189 18.42 -7.77 -7.77
N ASN A 190 17.29 -7.99 -7.09
CA ASN A 190 17.25 -8.76 -5.83
C ASN A 190 17.01 -10.26 -6.04
N ARG A 191 17.00 -10.77 -7.27
CA ARG A 191 16.86 -12.22 -7.57
C ARG A 191 17.93 -13.07 -6.89
N GLY A 192 19.17 -12.58 -6.85
CA GLY A 192 20.28 -13.24 -6.16
C GLY A 192 20.02 -13.38 -4.65
N ASP A 193 19.63 -12.30 -3.99
CA ASP A 193 19.31 -12.28 -2.56
C ASP A 193 18.12 -13.19 -2.25
N PHE A 194 17.09 -13.16 -3.10
CA PHE A 194 15.95 -14.06 -2.95
C PHE A 194 16.44 -15.50 -3.02
N THR A 195 17.23 -15.89 -4.02
CA THR A 195 17.70 -17.26 -4.22
C THR A 195 18.49 -17.80 -3.02
N ARG A 196 19.27 -16.95 -2.34
CA ARG A 196 20.04 -17.31 -1.13
C ARG A 196 19.19 -17.61 0.12
N ILE A 197 17.93 -17.16 0.17
CA ILE A 197 17.06 -17.40 1.33
C ILE A 197 16.69 -18.89 1.43
N CYS A 198 16.76 -19.46 2.64
CA CYS A 198 16.40 -20.85 2.93
C CYS A 198 15.00 -21.22 2.42
N CYS A 199 14.88 -22.42 1.83
CA CYS A 199 13.65 -22.93 1.20
C CYS A 199 12.42 -22.93 2.13
N LEU A 200 12.61 -23.17 3.43
CA LEU A 200 11.54 -23.14 4.43
C LEU A 200 10.80 -21.79 4.47
N ARG A 201 11.52 -20.68 4.24
CA ARG A 201 10.94 -19.33 4.23
C ARG A 201 10.26 -18.99 2.88
N LYS A 202 10.52 -19.79 1.83
CA LYS A 202 9.96 -19.61 0.47
C LYS A 202 8.85 -20.60 0.10
N ARG A 203 8.65 -21.68 0.87
CA ARG A 203 7.87 -22.88 0.46
C ARG A 203 6.49 -22.62 -0.14
N LYS A 204 5.87 -21.46 0.10
CA LYS A 204 4.55 -21.07 -0.43
C LYS A 204 4.55 -19.74 -1.20
N MET A 205 5.71 -19.13 -1.46
CA MET A 205 5.82 -17.82 -2.09
C MET A 205 6.17 -17.92 -3.57
N LYS A 206 5.34 -17.29 -4.40
CA LYS A 206 5.60 -16.98 -5.80
C LYS A 206 6.22 -15.58 -5.89
N ALA A 207 7.53 -15.53 -6.12
CA ALA A 207 8.23 -14.29 -6.44
C ALA A 207 7.99 -13.94 -7.92
N VAL A 208 7.66 -12.68 -8.19
CA VAL A 208 7.61 -12.09 -9.52
C VAL A 208 8.68 -11.00 -9.55
N PHE A 209 9.64 -11.14 -10.44
CA PHE A 209 10.71 -10.16 -10.58
C PHE A 209 10.31 -9.10 -11.59
N VAL A 210 10.53 -7.83 -11.25
CA VAL A 210 10.13 -6.67 -12.04
C VAL A 210 11.26 -5.66 -12.12
N SER A 211 11.40 -5.01 -13.28
CA SER A 211 12.39 -3.94 -13.51
C SER A 211 11.74 -2.60 -13.83
N THR A 212 10.49 -2.60 -14.32
CA THR A 212 9.76 -1.39 -14.73
C THR A 212 8.40 -1.27 -14.04
N LYS A 213 7.86 -0.05 -14.03
CA LYS A 213 6.54 0.27 -13.49
C LYS A 213 5.41 -0.48 -14.20
N GLU A 214 5.51 -0.73 -15.49
CA GLU A 214 4.50 -1.47 -16.26
C GLU A 214 4.48 -2.95 -15.87
N GLN A 215 5.65 -3.57 -15.72
CA GLN A 215 5.76 -4.95 -15.25
C GLN A 215 5.19 -5.12 -13.84
N LEU A 216 5.41 -4.14 -12.97
CA LEU A 216 4.83 -4.10 -11.64
C LEU A 216 3.30 -4.05 -11.68
N LEU A 217 2.71 -3.17 -12.50
CA LEU A 217 1.25 -3.08 -12.63
C LEU A 217 0.67 -4.40 -13.16
N ASN A 218 1.31 -5.01 -14.16
CA ASN A 218 0.89 -6.32 -14.68
C ASN A 218 1.03 -7.44 -13.63
N ALA A 219 2.01 -7.35 -12.73
CA ALA A 219 2.18 -8.31 -11.66
C ALA A 219 1.14 -8.15 -10.53
N LEU A 220 0.71 -6.91 -10.23
CA LEU A 220 -0.10 -6.60 -9.05
C LEU A 220 -1.58 -6.41 -9.33
N LEU A 221 -1.96 -5.93 -10.51
CA LEU A 221 -3.33 -5.60 -10.86
C LEU A 221 -4.03 -6.77 -11.56
N HIS A 222 -5.33 -6.87 -11.34
CA HIS A 222 -6.29 -7.64 -12.13
C HIS A 222 -7.21 -6.64 -12.81
#